data_AF-A0A818EFM8-F1
#
_entry.id   AF-A0A818EFM8-F1
#
_cell.length_a   1.000
_cell.length_b   1.000
_cell.length_c   1.000
_cell.angle_alpha   90.00
_cell.angle_beta   90.00
_cell.angle_gamma   90.00
#
_symmetry.space_group_name_H-M   'P 1'
#
loop_
_entity.id
_entity.type
_entity.pdbx_description
1 polymer ?
#
loop_
_entity_poly.entity_id
_entity_poly.type
_entity_poly.pdbx_seq_one_letter_code
_entity_poly.pdbx_strand_id
1 'polypeptide(L)'
;MISTDVVQAGLDIPECSLVLRYDFVPDSIGTVQARVRARTVGCAYYLITTKDSQNYMKELDNRQCEQDLKEVLETWKGISSDLFKEQVMKKQTSLITEWNESLTKTLITETTMLKNIELIGDVLCRACGYLLGKLSQVRQHGQSYFISDHDFYNRIEEKVSSEPQEYLKTLVTGKALCGSKNCRTELGCIQVLKDYQKISPIYPLKCESIKIKLIEKETGKEQIILKKKWKKMPFTIPLLEIPCTQNNDDIFYDAFDILPSD
;
A
#
# COMPACT_ATOMS: atom_id res chain seq x y z
N MET A 1 21.78 21.78 5.51
CA MET A 1 20.55 21.00 5.22
C MET A 1 20.25 20.11 6.40
N ILE A 2 18.98 20.03 6.83
CA ILE A 2 18.51 19.06 7.83
C ILE A 2 17.48 18.20 7.11
N SER A 3 17.60 16.87 7.19
CA SER A 3 16.72 15.93 6.49
C SER A 3 16.49 14.67 7.32
N THR A 4 15.37 14.00 7.06
CA THR A 4 15.14 12.61 7.45
C THR A 4 15.88 11.64 6.51
N ASP A 5 15.61 10.35 6.65
CA ASP A 5 16.12 9.23 5.85
C ASP A 5 16.01 9.37 4.33
N VAL A 6 15.16 10.28 3.83
CA VAL A 6 14.98 10.57 2.40
C VAL A 6 16.29 10.90 1.65
N VAL A 7 17.30 11.45 2.34
CA VAL A 7 18.59 11.81 1.74
C VAL A 7 19.59 10.63 1.65
N GLN A 8 19.25 9.46 2.22
CA GLN A 8 20.18 8.33 2.30
C GLN A 8 20.54 7.74 0.93
N ALA A 9 19.61 7.71 -0.02
CA ALA A 9 19.82 7.15 -1.35
C ALA A 9 19.30 8.08 -2.46
N GLY A 10 19.95 8.10 -3.62
CA GLY A 10 19.42 8.69 -4.86
C GLY A 10 19.51 10.21 -5.03
N LEU A 11 19.61 11.00 -3.95
CA LEU A 11 19.76 12.46 -4.08
C LEU A 11 21.24 12.85 -4.24
N ASP A 12 21.68 13.35 -5.39
CA ASP A 12 23.06 13.82 -5.55
C ASP A 12 23.25 15.20 -4.89
N ILE A 13 24.19 15.30 -3.95
CA ILE A 13 24.49 16.53 -3.22
C ILE A 13 25.97 16.83 -3.48
N PRO A 14 26.29 17.77 -4.38
CA PRO A 14 27.66 18.15 -4.62
C PRO A 14 28.26 18.78 -3.35
N GLU A 15 29.55 18.53 -3.13
CA GLU A 15 30.37 19.23 -2.12
C GLU A 15 29.95 19.07 -0.65
N CYS A 16 29.35 17.94 -0.28
CA CYS A 16 29.09 17.66 1.14
C CYS A 16 30.41 17.40 1.89
N SER A 17 30.85 18.36 2.71
CA SER A 17 32.06 18.27 3.55
C SER A 17 31.79 17.74 4.96
N LEU A 18 30.54 17.74 5.41
CA LEU A 18 30.16 17.29 6.74
C LEU A 18 28.83 16.54 6.71
N VAL A 19 28.86 15.30 7.19
CA VAL A 19 27.67 14.49 7.45
C VAL A 19 27.58 14.27 8.95
N LEU A 20 26.51 14.75 9.57
CA LEU A 20 26.24 14.55 10.99
C LEU A 20 24.90 13.82 11.14
N ARG A 21 24.94 12.70 11.86
CA ARG A 21 23.76 11.91 12.20
C ARG A 21 23.46 12.04 13.67
N TYR A 22 22.23 12.43 13.98
CA TYR A 22 21.77 12.60 15.35
C TYR A 22 20.81 11.47 15.72
N ASP A 23 21.28 10.59 16.58
CA ASP A 23 20.60 9.41 17.13
C ASP A 23 19.80 8.58 16.12
N PHE A 24 20.39 8.38 14.95
CA PHE A 24 19.77 7.66 13.85
C PHE A 24 20.80 6.81 13.12
N VAL A 25 20.60 5.49 13.10
CA VAL A 25 21.46 4.51 12.44
C VAL A 25 20.62 3.60 11.53
N PRO A 26 20.91 3.50 10.22
CA PRO A 26 20.14 2.72 9.26
C PRO A 26 20.67 1.28 9.25
N ASP A 27 20.44 0.52 8.20
CA ASP A 27 21.20 -0.71 7.97
C ASP A 27 22.65 -0.43 7.52
N SER A 28 23.42 -1.50 7.31
CA SER A 28 24.83 -1.41 6.88
C SER A 28 24.98 -0.71 5.53
N ILE A 29 24.06 -0.98 4.58
CA ILE A 29 24.03 -0.36 3.26
C ILE A 29 23.82 1.15 3.37
N GLY A 30 22.79 1.59 4.10
CA GLY A 30 22.50 3.01 4.31
C GLY A 30 23.63 3.74 5.04
N THR A 31 24.38 3.04 5.90
CA THR A 31 25.52 3.60 6.62
C THR A 31 26.67 3.89 5.66
N VAL A 32 26.98 2.95 4.77
CA VAL A 32 27.98 3.12 3.72
C VAL A 32 27.56 4.24 2.76
N GLN A 33 26.30 4.25 2.32
CA GLN A 33 25.79 5.28 1.40
C GLN A 33 25.86 6.69 2.01
N ALA A 34 25.52 6.84 3.29
CA ALA A 34 25.62 8.11 4.00
C ALA A 34 27.08 8.58 4.11
N ARG A 35 28.02 7.67 4.41
CA ARG A 35 29.45 7.98 4.48
C ARG A 35 30.00 8.43 3.13
N VAL A 36 29.55 7.80 2.03
CA VAL A 36 29.95 8.15 0.65
C VAL A 36 29.40 9.50 0.19
N ARG A 37 28.56 10.20 0.96
CA ARG A 37 28.18 11.60 0.65
C ARG A 37 29.30 12.58 0.99
N ALA A 38 30.06 12.31 2.04
CA ALA A 38 31.27 13.01 2.37
C ALA A 38 32.40 12.56 1.41
N ARG A 39 32.50 13.23 0.25
CA ARG A 39 33.45 12.86 -0.84
C ARG A 39 34.65 13.79 -0.97
N THR A 40 34.56 15.00 -0.41
CA THR A 40 35.61 16.01 -0.54
C THR A 40 36.79 15.69 0.36
N VAL A 41 38.01 16.04 -0.07
CA VAL A 41 39.20 15.87 0.78
C VAL A 41 39.02 16.71 2.05
N GLY A 42 39.19 16.08 3.22
CA GLY A 42 38.94 16.72 4.52
C GLY A 42 37.48 16.67 5.00
N CYS A 43 36.62 15.91 4.33
CA CYS A 43 35.26 15.69 4.79
C CYS A 43 35.20 14.88 6.10
N ALA A 44 34.13 15.09 6.87
CA ALA A 44 33.91 14.39 8.13
C ALA A 44 32.52 13.74 8.20
N TYR A 45 32.48 12.56 8.82
CA TYR A 45 31.25 11.82 9.11
C TYR A 45 31.17 11.56 10.62
N TYR A 46 30.14 12.10 11.26
CA TYR A 46 29.90 11.94 12.70
C TYR A 46 28.55 11.29 12.96
N LEU A 47 28.54 10.37 13.93
CA LEU A 47 27.34 9.88 14.59
C LEU A 47 27.35 10.41 16.02
N ILE A 48 26.32 11.17 16.37
CA ILE A 48 26.02 11.57 17.75
C ILE A 48 24.92 10.64 18.23
N THR A 49 25.22 9.79 19.21
CA THR A 49 24.24 8.90 19.83
C THR A 49 24.62 8.68 21.29
N THR A 50 23.66 8.20 22.08
CA THR A 50 23.91 7.84 23.48
C THR A 50 24.76 6.58 23.53
N LYS A 51 25.80 6.59 24.37
CA LYS A 51 26.67 5.43 24.61
C LYS A 51 25.83 4.22 25.05
N ASP A 52 26.14 3.04 24.54
CA ASP A 52 25.47 1.76 24.86
C ASP A 52 23.96 1.73 24.51
N SER A 53 23.49 2.68 23.71
CA SER A 53 22.12 2.66 23.18
C SER A 53 21.95 1.60 22.08
N GLN A 54 20.69 1.33 21.71
CA GLN A 54 20.39 0.47 20.56
C GLN A 54 21.04 0.98 19.27
N ASN A 55 21.04 2.30 19.04
CA ASN A 55 21.67 2.91 17.88
C ASN A 55 23.20 2.77 17.92
N TYR A 56 23.80 2.91 19.10
CA TYR A 56 25.23 2.67 19.27
C TYR A 56 25.62 1.23 18.92
N MET A 57 24.90 0.24 19.46
CA MET A 57 25.14 -1.17 19.16
C MET A 57 24.93 -1.46 17.68
N LYS A 58 23.86 -0.90 17.08
CA LYS A 58 23.57 -1.06 15.66
C LYS A 58 24.67 -0.49 14.74
N GLU A 59 25.30 0.61 15.11
CA GLU A 59 26.45 1.15 14.35
C GLU A 59 27.66 0.22 14.44
N LEU A 60 27.90 -0.42 15.60
CA LEU A 60 28.95 -1.42 15.74
C LEU A 60 28.65 -2.65 14.87
N ASP A 61 27.42 -3.16 14.91
CA ASP A 61 26.98 -4.28 14.09
C ASP A 61 27.10 -3.96 12.59
N ASN A 62 26.73 -2.74 12.18
CA ASN A 62 26.87 -2.31 10.79
C ASN A 62 28.34 -2.27 10.33
N ARG A 63 29.27 -1.86 11.20
CA ARG A 63 30.71 -1.86 10.89
C ARG A 63 31.25 -3.28 10.78
N GLN A 64 30.83 -4.18 11.66
CA GLN A 64 31.20 -5.59 11.58
C GLN A 64 30.65 -6.20 10.28
N CYS A 65 29.38 -5.95 9.95
CA CYS A 65 28.76 -6.39 8.71
C CYS A 65 29.52 -5.89 7.46
N GLU A 66 30.05 -4.65 7.47
CA GLU A 66 30.88 -4.13 6.38
C GLU A 66 32.21 -4.90 6.25
N GLN A 67 32.82 -5.30 7.37
CA GLN A 67 34.05 -6.10 7.39
C GLN A 67 33.79 -7.51 6.89
N ASP A 68 32.77 -8.18 7.43
CA ASP A 68 32.36 -9.53 7.03
C ASP A 68 32.04 -9.57 5.53
N LEU A 69 31.36 -8.55 5.01
CA LEU A 69 31.05 -8.46 3.57
C LEU A 69 32.31 -8.37 2.72
N LYS A 70 33.35 -7.64 3.16
CA LYS A 70 34.63 -7.57 2.45
C LYS A 70 35.31 -8.95 2.42
N GLU A 71 35.30 -9.67 3.54
CA GLU A 71 35.88 -11.02 3.62
C GLU A 71 35.14 -12.01 2.71
N VAL A 72 33.80 -11.95 2.69
CA VAL A 72 32.97 -12.76 1.80
C VAL A 72 33.27 -12.44 0.33
N LEU A 73 33.42 -11.17 -0.03
CA LEU A 73 33.74 -10.76 -1.39
C LEU A 73 35.13 -11.25 -1.83
N GLU A 74 36.13 -11.18 -0.96
CA GLU A 74 37.46 -11.74 -1.25
C GLU A 74 37.42 -13.27 -1.42
N THR A 75 36.64 -13.94 -0.58
CA THR A 75 36.41 -15.39 -0.72
C THR A 75 35.76 -15.71 -2.07
N TRP A 76 34.76 -14.92 -2.49
CA TRP A 76 34.03 -15.12 -3.73
C TRP A 76 34.88 -14.88 -4.98
N LYS A 77 35.85 -13.95 -4.93
CA LYS A 77 36.82 -13.76 -6.03
C LYS A 77 37.68 -15.00 -6.28
N GLY A 78 37.90 -15.84 -5.26
CA GLY A 78 38.68 -17.08 -5.35
C GLY A 78 37.89 -18.32 -5.76
N ILE A 79 36.57 -18.24 -5.88
CA ILE A 79 35.73 -19.37 -6.27
C ILE A 79 35.83 -19.62 -7.78
N SER A 80 35.89 -20.90 -8.20
CA SER A 80 35.88 -21.25 -9.61
C SER A 80 34.54 -20.87 -10.27
N SER A 81 34.58 -20.46 -11.54
CA SER A 81 33.38 -20.09 -12.31
C SER A 81 32.30 -21.18 -12.26
N ASP A 82 32.68 -22.46 -12.31
CA ASP A 82 31.73 -23.56 -12.34
C ASP A 82 31.03 -23.77 -11.01
N LEU A 83 31.77 -23.70 -9.89
CA LEU A 83 31.20 -23.78 -8.55
C LEU A 83 30.28 -22.57 -8.26
N PHE A 84 30.67 -21.38 -8.73
CA PHE A 84 29.84 -20.18 -8.61
C PHE A 84 28.50 -20.35 -9.35
N LYS A 85 28.55 -20.79 -10.61
CA LYS A 85 27.34 -21.05 -11.42
C LYS A 85 26.43 -22.08 -10.74
N GLU A 86 27.00 -23.16 -10.24
CA GLU A 86 26.24 -24.20 -9.54
C GLU A 86 25.50 -23.64 -8.31
N GLN A 87 26.19 -22.87 -7.47
CA GLN A 87 25.58 -22.26 -6.27
C GLN A 87 24.49 -21.25 -6.63
N VAL A 88 24.70 -20.42 -7.65
CA VAL A 88 23.70 -19.46 -8.15
C VAL A 88 22.48 -20.20 -8.66
N MET A 89 22.66 -21.22 -9.50
CA MET A 89 21.55 -22.03 -10.04
C MET A 89 20.76 -22.69 -8.91
N LYS A 90 21.44 -23.31 -7.94
CA LYS A 90 20.79 -23.93 -6.78
C LYS A 90 19.95 -22.91 -5.99
N LYS A 91 20.48 -21.70 -5.78
CA LYS A 91 19.74 -20.64 -5.07
C LYS A 91 18.55 -20.13 -5.87
N GLN A 92 18.72 -19.93 -7.18
CA GLN A 92 17.63 -19.51 -8.07
C GLN A 92 16.50 -20.54 -8.09
N THR A 93 16.82 -21.83 -8.23
CA THR A 93 15.82 -22.90 -8.19
C THR A 93 15.07 -22.92 -6.86
N SER A 94 15.77 -22.80 -5.72
CA SER A 94 15.12 -22.71 -4.40
C SER A 94 14.12 -21.55 -4.32
N LEU A 95 14.54 -20.36 -4.75
CA LEU A 95 13.70 -19.16 -4.72
C LEU A 95 12.47 -19.29 -5.62
N ILE A 96 12.62 -19.89 -6.81
CA ILE A 96 11.50 -20.13 -7.74
C ILE A 96 10.51 -21.12 -7.12
N THR A 97 10.99 -22.19 -6.48
CA THR A 97 10.14 -23.17 -5.80
C THR A 97 9.38 -22.52 -4.65
N GLU A 98 10.06 -21.77 -3.77
CA GLU A 98 9.44 -21.04 -2.66
C GLU A 98 8.37 -20.05 -3.16
N TRP A 99 8.65 -19.35 -4.25
CA TRP A 99 7.68 -18.46 -4.90
C TRP A 99 6.45 -19.24 -5.38
N ASN A 100 6.65 -20.32 -6.14
CA ASN A 100 5.57 -21.11 -6.70
C ASN A 100 4.69 -21.74 -5.61
N GLU A 101 5.28 -22.21 -4.52
CA GLU A 101 4.54 -22.69 -3.35
C GLU A 101 3.72 -21.58 -2.70
N SER A 102 4.29 -20.38 -2.55
CA SER A 102 3.57 -19.21 -2.01
C SER A 102 2.40 -18.81 -2.89
N LEU A 103 2.57 -18.82 -4.22
CA LEU A 103 1.48 -18.57 -5.17
C LEU A 103 0.40 -19.64 -5.07
N THR A 104 0.79 -20.92 -5.02
CA THR A 104 -0.15 -22.04 -4.94
C THR A 104 -0.97 -21.97 -3.64
N LYS A 105 -0.33 -21.68 -2.50
CA LYS A 105 -1.03 -21.45 -1.23
C LYS A 105 -2.01 -20.28 -1.31
N THR A 106 -1.61 -19.20 -1.98
CA THR A 106 -2.47 -18.03 -2.19
C THR A 106 -3.69 -18.42 -3.04
N LEU A 107 -3.48 -19.07 -4.18
CA LEU A 107 -4.55 -19.52 -5.09
C LEU A 107 -5.49 -20.53 -4.44
N ILE A 108 -4.98 -21.50 -3.67
CA ILE A 108 -5.80 -22.46 -2.92
C ILE A 108 -6.64 -21.72 -1.89
N THR A 109 -6.04 -20.78 -1.14
CA THR A 109 -6.76 -19.96 -0.16
C THR A 109 -7.84 -19.13 -0.87
N GLU A 110 -7.53 -18.45 -1.96
CA GLU A 110 -8.50 -17.67 -2.73
C GLU A 110 -9.63 -18.56 -3.29
N THR A 111 -9.31 -19.73 -3.82
CA THR A 111 -10.30 -20.65 -4.42
C THR A 111 -11.20 -21.31 -3.37
N THR A 112 -10.63 -21.72 -2.22
CA THR A 112 -11.43 -22.26 -1.10
C THR A 112 -12.29 -21.19 -0.46
N MET A 113 -11.79 -19.95 -0.36
CA MET A 113 -12.58 -18.82 0.09
C MET A 113 -13.69 -18.51 -0.91
N LEU A 114 -13.41 -18.38 -2.21
CA LEU A 114 -14.44 -18.09 -3.23
C LEU A 114 -15.55 -19.15 -3.32
N LYS A 115 -15.23 -20.43 -3.12
CA LYS A 115 -16.24 -21.52 -3.09
C LYS A 115 -17.19 -21.45 -1.90
N ASN A 116 -16.82 -20.74 -0.82
CA ASN A 116 -17.64 -20.57 0.38
C ASN A 116 -18.39 -19.22 0.41
N ILE A 117 -18.36 -18.45 -0.68
CA ILE A 117 -18.80 -17.05 -0.70
C ILE A 117 -19.98 -16.86 -1.66
N GLU A 118 -21.15 -17.33 -1.23
CA GLU A 118 -22.39 -16.57 -1.42
C GLU A 118 -22.53 -15.59 -0.24
N LEU A 119 -21.51 -14.74 0.02
CA LEU A 119 -21.46 -13.88 1.21
C LEU A 119 -22.49 -12.76 1.13
N ILE A 120 -23.60 -12.96 1.83
CA ILE A 120 -24.44 -11.86 2.29
C ILE A 120 -23.67 -11.18 3.42
N GLY A 121 -23.23 -9.95 3.18
CA GLY A 121 -22.46 -9.20 4.17
C GLY A 121 -22.65 -7.69 4.06
N ASP A 122 -22.43 -7.01 5.18
CA ASP A 122 -22.56 -5.56 5.31
C ASP A 122 -21.19 -4.92 5.56
N VAL A 123 -20.94 -3.81 4.87
CA VAL A 123 -19.82 -2.91 5.14
C VAL A 123 -20.30 -1.84 6.10
N LEU A 124 -19.69 -1.75 7.27
CA LEU A 124 -20.08 -0.84 8.34
C LEU A 124 -18.94 0.11 8.68
N CYS A 125 -19.27 1.30 9.13
CA CYS A 125 -18.29 2.18 9.78
C CYS A 125 -17.73 1.51 11.03
N ARG A 126 -16.41 1.49 11.18
CA ARG A 126 -15.78 0.85 12.34
C ARG A 126 -16.10 1.57 13.65
N ALA A 127 -16.17 2.89 13.64
CA ALA A 127 -16.33 3.71 14.84
C ALA A 127 -17.75 3.64 15.41
N CYS A 128 -18.77 3.79 14.57
CA CYS A 128 -20.17 3.88 15.01
C CYS A 128 -21.05 2.71 14.57
N GLY A 129 -20.57 1.83 13.68
CA GLY A 129 -21.37 0.72 13.14
C GLY A 129 -22.40 1.11 12.08
N TYR A 130 -22.41 2.37 11.62
CA TYR A 130 -23.33 2.83 10.58
C TYR A 130 -23.16 2.04 9.28
N LEU A 131 -24.28 1.66 8.65
CA LEU A 131 -24.29 0.87 7.42
C LEU A 131 -23.84 1.73 6.23
N LEU A 132 -22.75 1.32 5.60
CA LEU A 132 -22.17 2.01 4.43
C LEU A 132 -22.63 1.37 3.12
N GLY A 133 -22.91 0.07 3.11
CA GLY A 133 -23.44 -0.64 1.94
C GLY A 133 -23.25 -2.15 2.06
N LYS A 134 -23.60 -2.88 1.00
CA LYS A 134 -23.43 -4.35 0.95
C LYS A 134 -22.04 -4.72 0.46
N LEU A 135 -21.51 -5.83 0.97
CA LEU A 135 -20.23 -6.36 0.53
C LEU A 135 -20.24 -6.73 -0.96
N SER A 136 -21.38 -7.22 -1.47
CA SER A 136 -21.59 -7.54 -2.89
C SER A 136 -21.47 -6.32 -3.83
N GLN A 137 -21.60 -5.10 -3.30
CA GLN A 137 -21.46 -3.85 -4.05
C GLN A 137 -20.03 -3.31 -4.04
N VAL A 138 -19.11 -3.91 -3.27
CA VAL A 138 -17.72 -3.46 -3.23
C VAL A 138 -17.03 -3.82 -4.55
N ARG A 139 -16.32 -2.86 -5.14
CA ARG A 139 -15.54 -3.02 -6.36
C ARG A 139 -14.11 -2.52 -6.14
N GLN A 140 -13.18 -3.09 -6.90
CA GLN A 140 -11.78 -2.66 -6.93
C GLN A 140 -11.46 -1.97 -8.26
N HIS A 141 -10.86 -0.77 -8.21
CA HIS A 141 -10.28 -0.09 -9.37
C HIS A 141 -8.84 0.31 -9.05
N GLY A 142 -7.87 -0.27 -9.75
CA GLY A 142 -6.45 -0.14 -9.40
C GLY A 142 -6.18 -0.63 -7.98
N GLN A 143 -5.72 0.27 -7.10
CA GLN A 143 -5.52 -0.01 -5.66
C GLN A 143 -6.65 0.52 -4.76
N SER A 144 -7.68 1.13 -5.36
CA SER A 144 -8.82 1.70 -4.65
C SER A 144 -9.96 0.68 -4.54
N TYR A 145 -10.62 0.66 -3.39
CA TYR A 145 -11.78 -0.19 -3.09
C TYR A 145 -12.94 0.69 -2.64
N PHE A 146 -14.09 0.62 -3.30
CA PHE A 146 -15.24 1.49 -3.04
C PHE A 146 -16.55 0.73 -3.21
N ILE A 147 -17.64 1.30 -2.69
CA ILE A 147 -18.98 0.74 -2.82
C ILE A 147 -19.61 1.32 -4.09
N SER A 148 -19.89 0.46 -5.06
CA SER A 148 -20.57 0.80 -6.31
C SER A 148 -22.08 0.77 -6.10
N ASP A 149 -22.58 1.67 -5.26
CA ASP A 149 -24.01 1.89 -5.01
C ASP A 149 -24.34 3.34 -5.34
N HIS A 150 -25.41 3.55 -6.10
CA HIS A 150 -25.90 4.87 -6.48
C HIS A 150 -26.11 5.74 -5.25
N ASP A 151 -26.68 5.19 -4.17
CA ASP A 151 -27.04 5.97 -2.98
C ASP A 151 -25.92 6.02 -1.94
N PHE A 152 -24.69 5.64 -2.31
CA PHE A 152 -23.56 5.69 -1.38
C PHE A 152 -23.26 7.13 -0.93
N TYR A 153 -23.41 8.12 -1.82
CA TYR A 153 -23.19 9.54 -1.50
C TYR A 153 -24.10 10.03 -0.36
N ASN A 154 -25.33 9.50 -0.25
CA ASN A 154 -26.27 9.83 0.83
C ASN A 154 -25.84 9.29 2.21
N ARG A 155 -24.87 8.38 2.25
CA ARG A 155 -24.39 7.72 3.47
C ARG A 155 -23.03 8.23 3.94
N ILE A 156 -22.50 9.23 3.25
CA ILE A 156 -21.24 9.89 3.57
C ILE A 156 -21.43 11.39 3.63
N GLU A 157 -20.41 12.08 4.15
CA GLU A 157 -20.32 13.52 4.05
C GLU A 157 -18.97 13.89 3.43
N GLU A 158 -19.01 14.75 2.43
CA GLU A 158 -17.83 15.20 1.71
C GLU A 158 -17.19 16.40 2.41
N LYS A 159 -15.87 16.31 2.58
CA LYS A 159 -15.04 17.43 2.99
C LYS A 159 -14.03 17.72 1.89
N VAL A 160 -14.34 18.72 1.07
CA VAL A 160 -13.47 19.19 -0.02
C VAL A 160 -12.17 19.76 0.55
N SER A 161 -11.05 19.45 -0.11
CA SER A 161 -9.73 19.99 0.22
C SER A 161 -9.53 21.34 -0.48
N SER A 162 -8.92 22.30 0.22
CA SER A 162 -8.44 23.55 -0.40
C SER A 162 -7.27 23.32 -1.36
N GLU A 163 -6.56 22.20 -1.19
CA GLU A 163 -5.42 21.80 -2.02
C GLU A 163 -5.69 20.39 -2.57
N PRO A 164 -6.29 20.27 -3.76
CA PRO A 164 -6.50 18.97 -4.40
C PRO A 164 -5.16 18.37 -4.83
N GLN A 165 -5.05 17.04 -4.72
CA GLN A 165 -3.84 16.32 -5.12
C GLN A 165 -4.06 15.65 -6.47
N GLU A 166 -3.27 16.06 -7.45
CA GLU A 166 -3.33 15.50 -8.80
C GLU A 166 -2.31 14.38 -8.98
N TYR A 167 -2.79 13.25 -9.48
CA TYR A 167 -1.97 12.10 -9.88
C TYR A 167 -2.18 11.81 -11.37
N LEU A 168 -1.38 10.90 -11.92
CA LEU A 168 -1.40 10.58 -13.35
C LEU A 168 -2.81 10.24 -13.87
N LYS A 169 -3.57 9.43 -13.12
CA LYS A 169 -4.90 8.93 -13.53
C LYS A 169 -6.05 9.40 -12.65
N THR A 170 -5.76 10.08 -11.55
CA THR A 170 -6.76 10.45 -10.54
C THR A 170 -6.54 11.85 -10.03
N LEU A 171 -7.62 12.52 -9.65
CA LEU A 171 -7.62 13.76 -8.90
C LEU A 171 -8.27 13.50 -7.55
N VAL A 172 -7.53 13.72 -6.46
CA VAL A 172 -8.05 13.61 -5.09
C VAL A 172 -8.52 14.99 -4.65
N THR A 173 -9.82 15.16 -4.49
CA THR A 173 -10.45 16.47 -4.22
C THR A 173 -10.80 16.68 -2.75
N GLY A 174 -10.70 15.64 -1.91
CA GLY A 174 -11.06 15.75 -0.51
C GLY A 174 -11.18 14.43 0.22
N LYS A 175 -11.94 14.44 1.31
CA LYS A 175 -12.15 13.31 2.22
C LYS A 175 -13.63 12.95 2.30
N ALA A 176 -13.90 11.65 2.36
CA ALA A 176 -15.22 11.12 2.66
C ALA A 176 -15.31 10.78 4.15
N LEU A 177 -16.28 11.37 4.84
CA LEU A 177 -16.56 11.14 6.26
C LEU A 177 -17.82 10.27 6.39
N CYS A 178 -17.97 9.59 7.53
CA CYS A 178 -19.19 8.86 7.83
C CYS A 178 -20.40 9.82 7.91
N GLY A 179 -21.50 9.51 7.22
CA GLY A 179 -22.72 10.33 7.21
C GLY A 179 -23.64 10.14 8.42
N SER A 180 -23.27 9.33 9.41
CA SER A 180 -24.06 9.20 10.64
C SER A 180 -23.98 10.49 11.46
N LYS A 181 -25.12 10.97 11.98
CA LYS A 181 -25.26 12.26 12.68
C LYS A 181 -24.19 12.50 13.77
N ASN A 182 -23.80 11.44 14.47
CA ASN A 182 -22.85 11.52 15.61
C ASN A 182 -21.48 10.91 15.29
N CYS A 183 -21.15 10.68 14.01
CA CYS A 183 -19.88 10.12 13.60
C CYS A 183 -19.25 10.99 12.52
N ARG A 184 -17.95 11.29 12.66
CA ARG A 184 -17.17 12.03 11.66
C ARG A 184 -15.89 11.30 11.27
N THR A 185 -15.90 9.97 11.42
CA THR A 185 -14.74 9.15 11.07
C THR A 185 -14.44 9.27 9.58
N GLU A 186 -13.17 9.52 9.27
CA GLU A 186 -12.69 9.54 7.89
C GLU A 186 -12.73 8.13 7.30
N LEU A 187 -13.67 7.92 6.37
CA LEU A 187 -13.84 6.66 5.67
C LEU A 187 -12.86 6.52 4.52
N GLY A 188 -12.44 7.62 3.91
CA GLY A 188 -11.80 7.58 2.60
C GLY A 188 -11.40 8.93 2.05
N CYS A 189 -11.00 8.91 0.78
CA CYS A 189 -10.81 10.10 -0.02
C CYS A 189 -11.89 10.21 -1.11
N ILE A 190 -12.01 11.38 -1.71
CA ILE A 190 -12.85 11.60 -2.89
C ILE A 190 -11.91 11.57 -4.10
N GLN A 191 -12.17 10.70 -5.06
CA GLN A 191 -11.33 10.50 -6.26
C GLN A 191 -12.15 10.69 -7.53
N VAL A 192 -11.70 11.59 -8.39
CA VAL A 192 -12.17 11.72 -9.77
C VAL A 192 -11.21 10.96 -10.69
N LEU A 193 -11.73 10.04 -11.50
CA LEU A 193 -10.93 9.25 -12.44
C LEU A 193 -10.78 10.02 -13.76
N LYS A 194 -9.54 10.30 -14.17
CA LYS A 194 -9.26 11.06 -15.41
C LYS A 194 -9.57 10.28 -16.67
N ASP A 195 -9.36 8.97 -16.64
CA ASP A 195 -9.60 8.05 -17.75
C ASP A 195 -11.12 7.95 -18.08
N TYR A 196 -11.98 8.46 -17.19
CA TYR A 196 -13.43 8.41 -17.32
C TYR A 196 -14.04 9.79 -17.07
N GLN A 197 -13.92 10.68 -18.07
CA GLN A 197 -14.32 12.10 -18.00
C GLN A 197 -15.80 12.35 -17.64
N LYS A 198 -16.66 11.31 -17.56
CA LYS A 198 -18.09 11.40 -17.23
C LYS A 198 -18.55 10.57 -16.02
N ILE A 199 -17.64 9.93 -15.26
CA ILE A 199 -18.04 9.14 -14.08
C ILE A 199 -18.06 10.03 -12.84
N SER A 200 -19.14 9.94 -12.05
CA SER A 200 -19.26 10.52 -10.70
C SER A 200 -18.02 10.18 -9.85
N PRO A 201 -17.61 11.05 -8.92
CA PRO A 201 -16.47 10.75 -8.04
C PRO A 201 -16.65 9.39 -7.36
N ILE A 202 -15.57 8.61 -7.32
CA ILE A 202 -15.52 7.39 -6.51
C ILE A 202 -15.01 7.73 -5.11
N TYR A 203 -15.43 6.92 -4.13
CA TYR A 203 -15.08 7.12 -2.73
C TYR A 203 -14.29 5.92 -2.18
N PRO A 204 -12.97 5.84 -2.44
CA PRO A 204 -12.16 4.75 -1.92
C PRO A 204 -12.18 4.70 -0.39
N LEU A 205 -12.53 3.54 0.14
CA LEU A 205 -12.61 3.26 1.56
C LEU A 205 -11.25 2.83 2.12
N LYS A 206 -10.87 3.46 3.23
CA LYS A 206 -9.79 2.99 4.11
C LYS A 206 -10.24 1.72 4.81
N CYS A 207 -9.53 0.63 4.56
CA CYS A 207 -9.80 -0.68 5.14
C CYS A 207 -9.90 -0.62 6.68
N GLU A 208 -9.05 0.18 7.33
CA GLU A 208 -9.02 0.32 8.78
C GLU A 208 -10.19 1.12 9.39
N SER A 209 -10.89 1.91 8.57
CA SER A 209 -12.05 2.73 8.97
C SER A 209 -13.38 1.97 8.89
N ILE A 210 -13.36 0.74 8.36
CA ILE A 210 -14.55 -0.09 8.18
C ILE A 210 -14.45 -1.40 8.98
N LYS A 211 -15.60 -2.04 9.17
CA LYS A 211 -15.73 -3.43 9.62
C LYS A 211 -16.70 -4.15 8.71
N ILE A 212 -16.43 -5.42 8.42
CA ILE A 212 -17.25 -6.21 7.52
C ILE A 212 -17.99 -7.25 8.35
N LYS A 213 -19.31 -7.20 8.31
CA LYS A 213 -20.19 -8.18 8.97
C LYS A 213 -20.58 -9.21 7.91
N LEU A 214 -20.09 -10.43 8.04
CA LEU A 214 -20.48 -11.56 7.21
C LEU A 214 -21.57 -12.37 7.90
N ILE A 215 -22.49 -12.91 7.11
CA ILE A 215 -23.53 -13.82 7.57
C ILE A 215 -23.36 -15.12 6.77
N GLU A 216 -23.08 -16.22 7.47
CA GLU A 216 -23.00 -17.54 6.87
C GLU A 216 -24.41 -18.07 6.53
N LYS A 217 -24.65 -18.43 5.27
CA LYS A 217 -26.01 -18.78 4.78
C LYS A 217 -26.57 -20.05 5.42
N GLU A 218 -25.71 -21.04 5.69
CA GLU A 218 -26.13 -22.34 6.22
C GLU A 218 -26.40 -22.32 7.73
N THR A 219 -25.61 -21.57 8.49
CA THR A 219 -25.67 -21.57 9.96
C THR A 219 -26.33 -20.31 10.54
N GLY A 220 -26.47 -19.25 9.73
CA GLY A 220 -26.88 -17.92 10.17
C GLY A 220 -25.84 -17.21 11.05
N LYS A 221 -24.64 -17.79 11.20
CA LYS A 221 -23.61 -17.27 12.11
C LYS A 221 -23.05 -15.95 11.58
N GLU A 222 -23.03 -14.96 12.46
CA GLU A 222 -22.44 -13.65 12.17
C GLU A 222 -20.94 -13.65 12.50
N GLN A 223 -20.13 -13.16 11.56
CA GLN A 223 -18.70 -12.95 11.77
C GLN A 223 -18.32 -11.51 11.46
N ILE A 224 -17.57 -10.87 12.36
CA ILE A 224 -17.04 -9.52 12.16
C ILE A 224 -15.57 -9.61 11.75
N ILE A 225 -15.23 -9.02 10.60
CA ILE A 225 -13.87 -8.93 10.08
C ILE A 225 -13.35 -7.50 10.23
N LEU A 226 -12.19 -7.39 10.88
CA LEU A 226 -11.43 -6.17 11.07
C LEU A 226 -10.01 -6.39 10.51
N LYS A 227 -9.64 -5.65 9.46
CA LYS A 227 -8.30 -5.70 8.86
C LYS A 227 -7.78 -4.28 8.64
N LYS A 228 -6.44 -4.13 8.65
CA LYS A 228 -5.78 -2.85 8.34
C LYS A 228 -5.52 -2.63 6.85
N LYS A 229 -5.54 -3.71 6.05
CA LYS A 229 -5.23 -3.68 4.61
C LYS A 229 -6.22 -4.56 3.86
N TRP A 230 -6.71 -4.07 2.73
CA TRP A 230 -7.63 -4.81 1.85
C TRP A 230 -7.07 -6.15 1.40
N LYS A 231 -5.76 -6.21 1.06
CA LYS A 231 -5.06 -7.46 0.71
C LYS A 231 -5.04 -8.54 1.80
N LYS A 232 -5.42 -8.22 3.05
CA LYS A 232 -5.52 -9.18 4.17
C LYS A 232 -6.95 -9.63 4.44
N MET A 233 -7.92 -9.18 3.63
CA MET A 233 -9.29 -9.69 3.70
C MET A 233 -9.29 -11.16 3.29
N PRO A 234 -10.11 -12.00 3.93
CA PRO A 234 -10.17 -13.43 3.65
C PRO A 234 -10.94 -13.75 2.35
N PHE A 235 -11.14 -12.77 1.47
CA PHE A 235 -11.91 -12.91 0.24
C PHE A 235 -11.41 -11.95 -0.83
N THR A 236 -11.70 -12.28 -2.08
CA THR A 236 -11.37 -11.46 -3.25
C THR A 236 -12.52 -10.51 -3.55
N ILE A 237 -12.19 -9.26 -3.91
CA ILE A 237 -13.17 -8.26 -4.32
C ILE A 237 -13.13 -8.18 -5.84
N PRO A 238 -14.30 -8.23 -6.52
CA PRO A 238 -14.34 -8.14 -7.97
C PRO A 238 -13.77 -6.80 -8.45
N LEU A 239 -12.98 -6.86 -9.53
CA LEU A 239 -12.53 -5.67 -10.24
C LEU A 239 -13.76 -4.94 -10.82
N LEU A 240 -13.69 -3.62 -10.90
CA LEU A 240 -14.69 -2.85 -11.63
C LEU A 240 -14.54 -3.21 -13.11
N GLU A 241 -15.51 -3.95 -13.64
CA GLU A 241 -15.64 -4.18 -15.07
C GLU A 241 -16.14 -2.89 -15.70
N ILE A 242 -15.24 -2.16 -16.36
CA ILE A 242 -15.62 -1.02 -17.17
C ILE A 242 -15.65 -1.53 -18.61
N PRO A 243 -16.82 -1.59 -19.27
CA PRO A 243 -16.86 -2.05 -20.64
C PRO A 243 -15.95 -1.17 -21.49
N CYS A 244 -14.93 -1.77 -22.10
CA CYS A 244 -14.16 -1.12 -23.15
C CYS A 244 -15.10 -0.88 -24.33
N THR A 245 -15.77 0.27 -24.39
CA THR A 245 -16.40 0.70 -25.64
C THR A 245 -15.30 1.15 -26.58
N GLN A 246 -14.84 0.23 -27.42
CA GLN A 246 -14.36 0.61 -28.75
C GLN A 246 -15.52 1.34 -29.42
N ASN A 247 -15.30 2.60 -29.80
CA ASN A 247 -16.13 3.42 -30.69
C ASN A 247 -17.60 3.02 -30.78
N ASN A 248 -18.47 3.68 -30.01
CA ASN A 248 -19.82 4.01 -30.45
C ASN A 248 -20.38 5.08 -29.53
N ASP A 249 -20.72 6.22 -30.12
CA ASP A 249 -21.21 7.44 -29.48
C ASP A 249 -22.63 7.34 -28.88
N ASP A 250 -23.29 6.18 -28.82
CA ASP A 250 -24.73 6.12 -28.52
C ASP A 250 -25.19 4.94 -27.65
N ILE A 251 -24.45 4.56 -26.60
CA ILE A 251 -25.01 3.63 -25.61
C ILE A 251 -24.53 3.98 -24.20
N PHE A 252 -25.11 4.99 -23.55
CA PHE A 252 -25.32 5.06 -22.09
C PHE A 252 -26.20 6.28 -21.79
N TYR A 253 -27.51 6.16 -22.05
CA TYR A 253 -28.52 7.12 -21.60
C TYR A 253 -29.53 6.54 -20.59
N ASP A 254 -29.31 5.31 -20.09
CA ASP A 254 -30.25 4.67 -19.14
C ASP A 254 -29.70 4.53 -17.70
N ALA A 255 -28.61 5.20 -17.36
CA ALA A 255 -28.16 5.30 -15.98
C ALA A 255 -27.57 6.69 -15.75
N PHE A 256 -28.22 7.49 -14.91
CA PHE A 256 -27.89 8.87 -14.54
C PHE A 256 -28.40 9.98 -15.49
N ASP A 257 -29.71 10.17 -15.54
CA ASP A 257 -30.36 11.48 -15.70
C ASP A 257 -31.70 11.36 -14.93
N ILE A 258 -31.99 12.14 -13.89
CA ILE A 258 -32.53 13.50 -13.96
C ILE A 258 -32.15 14.23 -12.65
N LEU A 259 -31.46 15.36 -12.79
CA LEU A 259 -31.33 16.40 -11.76
C LEU A 259 -32.71 17.05 -11.51
N PRO A 260 -33.12 17.35 -10.27
CA PRO A 260 -34.22 18.26 -10.05
C PRO A 260 -33.73 19.70 -10.27
N SER A 261 -34.25 20.35 -11.30
CA SER A 261 -34.25 21.81 -11.42
C SER A 261 -35.53 22.34 -10.76
N ASP A 262 -35.34 23.18 -9.73
CA ASP A 262 -36.29 24.01 -8.98
C ASP A 262 -37.48 23.34 -8.26
#